data_AF-A0A259PKJ8-F1
#
_entry.id   AF-A0A259PKJ8-F1
#
_cell.length_a   1.000
_cell.length_b   1.000
_cell.length_c   1.000
_cell.angle_alpha   90.00
_cell.angle_beta   90.00
_cell.angle_gamma   90.00
#
_symmetry.space_group_name_H-M   'P 1'
#
loop_
_entity.id
_entity.type
_entity.pdbx_description
1 polymer ?
#
loop_
_entity_poly.entity_id
_entity_poly.type
_entity_poly.pdbx_seq_one_letter_code
_entity_poly.pdbx_strand_id
1 'polypeptide(L)'
;MSQNIIVNVSGNNLNMLNITAATVVKAFPGKIVNVNVTTAGTTVGSVSDIATTAGVAAANLVASIPNAVGSYPLNFPCKVGIVITPGTGQVISVSYN
;
A
#
# COMPACT_ATOMS: atom_id res chain seq x y z
N MET A 1 -32.10 -24.77 11.79
CA MET A 1 -32.19 -23.47 11.08
C MET A 1 -30.77 -23.02 10.79
N SER A 2 -30.36 -22.97 9.52
CA SER A 2 -29.02 -22.50 9.17
C SER A 2 -28.95 -20.99 9.39
N GLN A 3 -28.01 -20.53 10.21
CA GLN A 3 -27.77 -19.10 10.39
C GLN A 3 -27.13 -18.57 9.12
N ASN A 4 -27.85 -17.71 8.40
CA ASN A 4 -27.29 -17.00 7.26
C ASN A 4 -26.32 -15.94 7.78
N ILE A 5 -25.04 -16.28 7.88
CA ILE A 5 -23.98 -15.33 8.25
C ILE A 5 -23.82 -14.38 7.07
N ILE A 6 -24.46 -13.22 7.15
CA ILE A 6 -24.08 -12.08 6.33
C ILE A 6 -22.76 -11.58 6.92
N VAL A 7 -21.65 -12.07 6.39
CA VAL A 7 -20.36 -11.42 6.63
C VAL A 7 -20.49 -10.06 5.98
N ASN A 8 -20.65 -9.02 6.79
CA ASN A 8 -20.54 -7.67 6.31
C ASN A 8 -19.10 -7.47 5.89
N VAL A 9 -18.78 -7.71 4.61
CA VAL A 9 -17.44 -7.53 4.04
C VAL A 9 -17.13 -6.05 3.83
N SER A 10 -17.82 -5.13 4.54
CA SER A 10 -17.47 -3.72 4.62
C SER A 10 -16.16 -3.53 5.40
N GLY A 11 -15.10 -4.25 5.03
CA GLY A 11 -13.78 -3.65 5.09
C GLY A 11 -13.91 -2.36 4.31
N ASN A 12 -13.73 -1.22 4.99
CA ASN A 12 -13.62 0.06 4.31
C ASN A 12 -12.46 -0.07 3.32
N ASN A 13 -12.76 -0.46 2.09
CA ASN A 13 -11.81 -0.49 1.00
C ASN A 13 -11.54 0.98 0.71
N LEU A 14 -10.44 1.47 1.28
CA LEU A 14 -9.97 2.82 1.13
C LEU A 14 -8.99 2.86 -0.03
N ASN A 15 -8.81 4.05 -0.58
CA ASN A 15 -7.79 4.32 -1.57
C ASN A 15 -7.06 5.62 -1.24
N MET A 16 -5.83 5.71 -1.73
CA MET A 16 -5.07 6.96 -1.72
C MET A 16 -4.47 7.14 -3.10
N LEU A 17 -4.68 8.32 -3.68
CA LEU A 17 -4.30 8.66 -5.05
C LEU A 17 -3.14 9.65 -5.04
N ASN A 18 -2.42 9.74 -6.17
CA ASN A 18 -1.39 10.75 -6.41
C ASN A 18 -0.29 10.80 -5.31
N ILE A 19 0.21 9.64 -4.90
CA ILE A 19 1.33 9.53 -3.97
C ILE A 19 2.62 9.78 -4.76
N THR A 20 3.28 10.90 -4.47
CA THR A 20 4.52 11.34 -5.15
C THR A 20 5.73 11.44 -4.21
N ALA A 21 5.54 11.21 -2.92
CA ALA A 21 6.57 11.18 -1.89
C ALA A 21 6.21 10.16 -0.80
N ALA A 22 7.17 9.83 0.06
CA ALA A 22 6.95 8.92 1.19
C ALA A 22 5.73 9.36 2.01
N THR A 23 4.74 8.47 2.13
CA THR A 23 3.43 8.80 2.70
C THR A 23 2.94 7.67 3.60
N VAL A 24 2.46 8.02 4.79
CA VAL A 24 1.72 7.10 5.65
C VAL A 24 0.31 6.95 5.08
N VAL A 25 0.04 5.84 4.41
CA VAL A 25 -1.30 5.52 3.86
C VAL A 25 -2.24 5.06 4.97
N LYS A 26 -1.70 4.34 5.96
CA LYS A 26 -2.42 3.94 7.16
C LYS A 26 -1.46 3.86 8.34
N ALA A 27 -1.76 4.55 9.44
CA ALA A 27 -0.90 4.56 10.64
C ALA A 27 -1.16 3.37 11.60
N PHE A 28 -2.07 2.47 11.24
CA PHE A 28 -2.57 1.37 12.06
C PHE A 28 -2.59 0.06 11.26
N PRO A 29 -2.63 -1.11 11.92
CA PRO A 29 -2.71 -2.40 11.24
C PRO A 29 -3.81 -2.44 10.19
N GLY A 30 -3.53 -3.09 9.07
CA GLY A 30 -4.42 -3.18 7.91
C GLY A 30 -3.87 -4.12 6.85
N LYS A 31 -4.34 -3.99 5.62
CA LYS A 31 -3.85 -4.79 4.50
C LYS A 31 -3.74 -3.93 3.25
N ILE A 32 -2.59 -4.02 2.57
CA ILE A 32 -2.41 -3.46 1.25
C ILE A 32 -3.00 -4.43 0.23
N VAL A 33 -3.90 -3.95 -0.63
CA VAL A 33 -4.58 -4.79 -1.61
C VAL A 33 -3.89 -4.69 -2.95
N ASN A 34 -3.77 -3.47 -3.48
CA ASN A 34 -3.19 -3.23 -4.80
C ASN A 34 -2.42 -1.91 -4.84
N VAL A 35 -1.38 -1.88 -5.66
CA VAL A 35 -0.56 -0.70 -5.96
C VAL A 35 -0.61 -0.45 -7.45
N ASN A 36 -1.06 0.73 -7.88
CA ASN A 36 -0.98 1.17 -9.27
C ASN A 36 0.11 2.20 -9.42
N VAL A 37 0.99 2.00 -10.40
CA VAL A 37 1.92 3.05 -10.85
C VAL A 37 1.26 3.75 -12.03
N THR A 38 0.88 5.01 -11.84
CA THR A 38 0.22 5.82 -12.88
C THR A 38 1.24 6.60 -13.71
N THR A 39 2.43 6.84 -13.15
CA THR A 39 3.55 7.47 -13.85
C THR A 39 4.83 6.76 -13.43
N ALA A 40 5.57 6.24 -14.41
CA ALA A 40 6.86 5.60 -14.17
C ALA A 40 7.90 6.61 -13.70
N GLY A 41 8.66 6.24 -12.67
CA GLY A 41 9.82 6.99 -12.20
C GLY A 41 11.13 6.41 -12.73
N THR A 42 12.25 6.92 -12.21
CA THR A 42 13.60 6.43 -12.55
C THR A 42 14.14 5.39 -11.57
N THR A 43 13.54 5.27 -10.39
CA THR A 43 13.89 4.25 -9.38
C THR A 43 12.66 3.43 -8.98
N VAL A 44 12.88 2.26 -8.40
CA VAL A 44 11.80 1.47 -7.77
C VAL A 44 11.29 2.18 -6.51
N GLY A 45 10.00 1.99 -6.20
CA GLY A 45 9.39 2.40 -4.94
C GLY A 45 9.32 1.24 -3.94
N SER A 46 8.67 1.46 -2.81
CA SER A 46 8.47 0.45 -1.77
C SER A 46 7.12 0.57 -1.04
N VAL A 47 6.69 -0.57 -0.52
CA VAL A 47 5.64 -0.72 0.49
C VAL A 47 6.31 -1.22 1.77
N SER A 48 6.07 -0.55 2.90
CA SER A 48 6.65 -0.91 4.20
C SER A 48 5.59 -1.04 5.30
N ASP A 49 5.74 -2.06 6.15
CA ASP A 49 4.89 -2.30 7.32
C ASP A 49 5.39 -1.49 8.53
N ILE A 50 5.03 -0.20 8.54
CA ILE A 50 5.46 0.75 9.56
C ILE A 50 4.45 1.91 9.66
N ALA A 51 4.41 2.58 10.82
CA ALA A 51 3.47 3.68 11.07
C ALA A 51 4.01 5.07 10.67
N THR A 52 5.31 5.20 10.36
CA THR A 52 5.94 6.50 10.06
C THR A 52 6.91 6.39 8.89
N THR A 53 7.06 7.48 8.14
CA THR A 53 7.98 7.56 6.99
C THR A 53 9.44 7.48 7.42
N ALA A 54 9.79 8.03 8.59
CA ALA A 54 11.15 7.97 9.13
C ALA A 54 11.56 6.55 9.59
N GLY A 55 10.60 5.67 9.85
CA GLY A 55 10.84 4.29 10.27
C GLY A 55 11.02 3.29 9.13
N VAL A 56 10.97 3.73 7.86
CA VAL A 56 11.14 2.84 6.70
C VAL A 56 12.55 2.25 6.70
N ALA A 57 12.63 0.92 6.66
CA ALA A 57 13.89 0.19 6.67
C ALA A 57 13.77 -1.13 5.90
N ALA A 58 14.89 -1.73 5.49
CA ALA A 58 14.88 -3.02 4.81
C ALA A 58 14.19 -4.14 5.62
N ALA A 59 14.24 -4.07 6.95
CA ALA A 59 13.63 -5.04 7.86
C ALA A 59 12.10 -5.00 7.89
N ASN A 60 11.46 -3.93 7.40
CA ASN A 60 10.00 -3.80 7.34
C ASN A 60 9.48 -3.65 5.90
N LEU A 61 10.30 -4.00 4.91
CA LEU A 61 9.90 -4.00 3.51
C LEU A 61 8.90 -5.12 3.24
N VAL A 62 7.72 -4.75 2.74
CA VAL A 62 6.68 -5.69 2.28
C VAL A 62 6.90 -6.07 0.82
N ALA A 63 7.13 -5.06 -0.03
CA ALA A 63 7.38 -5.26 -1.45
C ALA A 63 8.09 -4.06 -2.09
N SER A 64 8.80 -4.33 -3.18
CA SER A 64 9.31 -3.29 -4.08
C SER A 64 8.26 -2.99 -5.16
N ILE A 65 8.05 -1.72 -5.48
CA ILE A 65 7.12 -1.25 -6.51
C ILE A 65 7.93 -1.01 -7.80
N PRO A 66 7.66 -1.74 -8.89
CA PRO A 66 8.39 -1.56 -10.15
C PRO A 66 8.24 -0.13 -10.69
N ASN A 67 9.27 0.37 -11.38
CA ASN A 67 9.26 1.67 -12.06
C ASN A 67 8.60 1.61 -13.44
N ALA A 68 7.53 0.82 -13.59
CA ALA A 68 6.77 0.68 -14.81
C ALA A 68 5.30 0.97 -14.52
N VAL A 69 4.60 1.58 -15.48
CA VAL A 69 3.16 1.85 -15.36
C VAL A 69 2.41 0.51 -15.36
N GLY A 70 1.48 0.35 -14.42
CA GLY A 70 0.71 -0.88 -14.29
C GLY A 70 0.06 -1.04 -12.92
N SER A 71 -0.75 -2.09 -12.80
CA SER A 71 -1.38 -2.51 -11.55
C SER A 71 -0.69 -3.74 -10.99
N TYR A 72 -0.31 -3.66 -9.71
CA TYR A 72 0.44 -4.68 -9.00
C TYR A 72 -0.36 -5.12 -7.75
N PRO A 73 -1.09 -6.23 -7.84
CA PRO A 73 -1.80 -6.78 -6.69
C PRO A 73 -0.81 -7.38 -5.68
N LEU A 74 -0.93 -7.01 -4.41
CA LEU A 74 -0.08 -7.53 -3.32
C LEU A 74 -0.88 -8.41 -2.35
N ASN A 75 -2.06 -7.94 -1.93
CA ASN A 75 -2.91 -8.59 -0.93
C ASN A 75 -2.15 -9.06 0.33
N PHE A 76 -1.41 -8.14 0.97
CA PHE A 76 -0.51 -8.45 2.08
C PHE A 76 -0.90 -7.75 3.40
N PRO A 77 -1.03 -8.48 4.53
CA PRO A 77 -1.37 -7.88 5.82
C PRO A 77 -0.18 -7.11 6.41
N CYS A 78 -0.42 -5.91 6.91
CA CYS A 78 0.57 -5.08 7.60
C CYS A 78 0.17 -4.94 9.08
N LYS A 79 1.09 -5.29 9.98
CA LYS A 79 0.86 -5.37 11.43
C LYS A 79 0.92 -4.01 12.12
N VAL A 80 1.77 -3.10 11.66
CA VAL A 80 2.04 -1.81 12.30
C VAL A 80 1.31 -0.69 11.57
N GLY A 81 1.47 -0.64 10.25
CA GLY A 81 0.93 0.41 9.39
C GLY A 81 1.34 0.20 7.95
N ILE A 82 1.00 1.13 7.06
CA ILE A 82 1.32 1.08 5.64
C ILE A 82 1.96 2.40 5.26
N VAL A 83 3.24 2.35 4.90
CA VAL A 83 3.94 3.47 4.26
C VAL A 83 4.26 3.10 2.82
N ILE A 84 3.93 4.01 1.91
CA ILE A 84 4.30 3.93 0.50
C ILE A 84 5.39 4.95 0.23
N THR A 85 6.50 4.50 -0.35
CA THR A 85 7.59 5.37 -0.80
C THR A 85 7.73 5.23 -2.31
N PRO A 86 7.22 6.17 -3.11
CA PRO A 86 7.46 6.17 -4.55
C PRO A 86 8.94 6.28 -4.89
N GLY A 87 9.33 5.69 -6.01
CA GLY A 87 10.61 5.98 -6.63
C GLY A 87 10.68 7.42 -7.16
N THR A 88 11.87 7.87 -7.53
CA THR A 88 12.09 9.24 -8.04
C THR A 88 11.24 9.49 -9.28
N GLY A 89 10.37 10.51 -9.25
CA GLY A 89 9.47 10.84 -10.36
C GLY A 89 8.30 9.87 -10.57
N GLN A 90 8.15 8.86 -9.70
CA GLN A 90 7.04 7.92 -9.76
C GLN A 90 5.78 8.50 -9.13
N VAL A 91 4.62 8.21 -9.73
CA VAL A 91 3.30 8.54 -9.15
C VAL A 91 2.54 7.25 -8.93
N ILE A 92 2.04 7.06 -7.71
CA ILE A 92 1.36 5.84 -7.27
C ILE A 92 -0.06 6.15 -6.80
N SER A 93 -0.96 5.19 -6.98
CA SER A 93 -2.20 5.08 -6.19
C SER A 93 -2.31 3.69 -5.57
N VAL A 94 -2.99 3.58 -4.45
CA VAL A 94 -3.14 2.30 -3.73
C VAL A 94 -4.56 2.08 -3.25
N SER A 95 -4.91 0.81 -3.05
CA SER A 95 -6.10 0.39 -2.30
C SER A 95 -5.70 -0.45 -1.08
N TYR A 96 -6.42 -0.25 0.02
CA TYR A 96 -6.09 -0.84 1.31
C TYR A 96 -7.35 -0.96 2.20
N ASN A 97 -7.26 -1.71 3.29
CA ASN A 97 -8.27 -1.75 4.34
C ASN A 97 -7.64 -1.78 5.74
#